data_AF-A0A4R1KDG0-F1
#
_entry.id   AF-A0A4R1KDG0-F1
#
_cell.length_a   1.000
_cell.length_b   1.000
_cell.length_c   1.000
_cell.angle_alpha   90.00
_cell.angle_beta   90.00
_cell.angle_gamma   90.00
#
_symmetry.space_group_name_H-M   'P 1'
#
loop_
_entity.id
_entity.type
_entity.pdbx_description
1 polymer ?
#
loop_
_entity_poly.entity_id
_entity_poly.type
_entity_poly.pdbx_seq_one_letter_code
_entity_poly.pdbx_strand_id
1 'polypeptide(L)'
;MIYSGSVVYTQAEDLEKARTIISAVENIEIFAVSDDKTQIIVAIEADDEEHLKQICAGLREYPEILEVAHHIFHFEDDVEDILSGRKVPSMEGFFKSKKKEERKLNG
;
A
#
# COMPACT_ATOMS: atom_id res chain seq x y z
N MET A 1 -13.89 12.02 -1.30
CA MET A 1 -12.69 11.91 -0.46
C MET A 1 -12.50 10.45 -0.07
N ILE A 2 -11.34 9.88 -0.39
CA ILE A 2 -10.97 8.48 -0.24
C ILE A 2 -9.74 8.43 0.67
N TYR A 3 -9.78 7.52 1.64
CA TYR A 3 -8.61 7.14 2.42
C TYR A 3 -8.21 5.72 2.04
N SER A 4 -6.96 5.54 1.62
CA SER A 4 -6.46 4.26 1.12
C SER A 4 -5.23 3.79 1.88
N GLY A 5 -5.36 2.63 2.53
CA GLY A 5 -4.24 1.91 3.12
C GLY A 5 -3.41 1.24 2.02
N SER A 6 -2.13 1.56 1.97
CA SER A 6 -1.26 1.21 0.85
C SER A 6 0.08 0.66 1.32
N VAL A 7 0.62 -0.27 0.56
CA VAL A 7 1.98 -0.80 0.76
C VAL A 7 2.84 -0.31 -0.39
N VAL A 8 3.90 0.41 -0.05
CA VAL A 8 4.93 0.84 -0.99
C VAL A 8 6.11 -0.12 -0.86
N TYR A 9 6.48 -0.76 -1.96
CA TYR A 9 7.60 -1.68 -2.04
C TYR A 9 8.87 -0.94 -2.48
N THR A 10 9.98 -1.24 -1.82
CA THR A 10 11.29 -0.65 -2.09
C THR A 10 12.39 -1.70 -1.91
N GLN A 11 13.61 -1.37 -2.32
CA GLN A 11 14.80 -2.15 -1.96
C GLN A 11 15.27 -1.74 -0.55
N ALA A 12 15.81 -2.69 0.21
CA ALA A 12 16.27 -2.43 1.58
C ALA A 12 17.34 -1.31 1.66
N GLU A 13 18.16 -1.16 0.60
CA GLU A 13 19.17 -0.10 0.50
C GLU A 13 18.61 1.29 0.18
N ASP A 14 17.43 1.35 -0.44
CA ASP A 14 16.78 2.60 -0.86
C ASP A 14 15.69 3.08 0.10
N LEU A 15 15.42 2.32 1.17
CA LEU A 15 14.37 2.63 2.16
C LEU A 15 14.36 4.09 2.60
N GLU A 16 15.50 4.64 3.01
CA GLU A 16 15.58 6.01 3.54
C GLU A 16 15.28 7.05 2.45
N LYS A 17 15.69 6.80 1.20
CA LYS A 17 15.36 7.66 0.07
C LYS A 17 13.87 7.56 -0.27
N ALA A 18 13.34 6.34 -0.37
CA ALA A 18 11.92 6.09 -0.59
C ALA A 18 11.06 6.77 0.47
N ARG A 19 11.43 6.65 1.75
CA ARG A 19 10.77 7.33 2.86
C ARG A 19 10.79 8.85 2.72
N THR A 20 11.92 9.42 2.28
CA THR A 20 12.06 10.86 2.05
C THR A 20 11.16 11.33 0.91
N ILE A 21 11.13 10.59 -0.20
CA ILE A 21 10.25 10.86 -1.35
C ILE A 21 8.78 10.83 -0.92
N ILE A 22 8.36 9.78 -0.22
CA ILE A 22 6.98 9.60 0.24
C ILE A 22 6.59 10.72 1.22
N SER A 23 7.47 11.06 2.17
CA SER A 23 7.19 12.10 3.17
C SER A 23 7.11 13.50 2.59
N ALA A 24 7.60 13.71 1.35
CA ALA A 24 7.48 14.98 0.64
C ALA A 24 6.11 15.14 -0.06
N VAL A 25 5.30 14.09 -0.12
CA VAL A 25 3.96 14.13 -0.70
C VAL A 25 2.96 14.48 0.41
N GLU A 26 2.31 15.65 0.28
CA GLU A 26 1.44 16.22 1.33
C GLU A 26 0.28 15.31 1.75
N ASN A 27 -0.22 14.49 0.83
CA ASN A 27 -1.39 13.64 1.04
C ASN A 27 -1.04 12.19 1.43
N ILE A 28 0.18 11.94 1.91
CA ILE A 28 0.63 10.60 2.31
C ILE A 28 1.21 10.62 3.72
N GLU A 29 0.70 9.73 4.57
CA GLU A 29 1.21 9.51 5.92
C GLU A 29 1.85 8.12 6.03
N ILE A 30 3.06 8.04 6.61
CA ILE A 30 3.78 6.78 6.82
C ILE A 30 3.46 6.23 8.21
N PHE A 31 2.95 5.00 8.27
CA PHE A 31 2.57 4.32 9.51
C PHE A 31 3.63 3.36 10.04
N ALA A 32 4.22 2.57 9.14
CA ALA A 32 5.15 1.52 9.53
C ALA A 32 6.11 1.18 8.40
N VAL A 33 7.21 0.54 8.77
CA VAL A 33 8.17 -0.06 7.86
C VAL A 33 8.36 -1.51 8.28
N SER A 34 8.48 -2.42 7.31
CA SER A 34 8.76 -3.83 7.60
C SER A 34 10.17 -4.02 8.18
N ASP A 35 10.36 -5.07 8.98
CA ASP A 35 11.67 -5.39 9.58
C ASP A 35 12.76 -5.65 8.53
N ASP A 36 12.38 -6.18 7.36
CA ASP A 36 13.27 -6.43 6.22
C ASP A 36 13.57 -5.17 5.38
N LYS A 37 12.98 -4.02 5.74
CA LYS A 37 13.16 -2.73 5.07
C LYS A 37 12.71 -2.67 3.61
N THR A 38 11.90 -3.63 3.16
CA THR A 38 11.42 -3.68 1.77
C THR A 38 10.02 -3.11 1.59
N GLN A 39 9.30 -2.81 2.67
CA GLN A 39 7.91 -2.37 2.63
C GLN A 39 7.69 -1.17 3.55
N ILE A 40 6.94 -0.19 3.06
CA ILE A 40 6.47 0.97 3.79
C ILE A 40 4.95 0.98 3.76
N ILE A 41 4.32 0.97 4.94
CA ILE A 41 2.86 1.06 5.09
C ILE A 41 2.49 2.55 5.14
N VAL A 42 1.62 2.98 4.24
CA VAL A 42 1.20 4.37 4.12
C VAL A 42 -0.32 4.49 4.04
N ALA A 43 -0.88 5.58 4.55
CA ALA A 43 -2.23 6.01 4.17
C ALA A 43 -2.13 7.12 3.14
N ILE A 44 -3.00 7.07 2.14
CA ILE A 44 -3.10 8.09 1.09
C ILE A 44 -4.49 8.70 1.17
N GLU A 45 -4.52 10.02 1.27
CA GLU A 45 -5.74 10.82 1.14
C GLU A 45 -5.88 11.30 -0.32
N ALA A 46 -7.07 11.15 -0.89
CA ALA A 46 -7.36 11.60 -2.24
C ALA A 46 -8.81 12.11 -2.36
N ASP A 47 -9.08 13.01 -3.29
CA ASP A 47 -10.44 13.53 -3.50
C ASP A 47 -11.36 12.47 -4.11
N ASP A 48 -10.82 11.71 -5.06
CA ASP A 48 -11.49 10.67 -5.84
C ASP A 48 -10.50 9.58 -6.31
N GLU A 49 -11.01 8.56 -7.01
CA GLU A 49 -10.19 7.44 -7.49
C GLU A 49 -9.17 7.84 -8.56
N GLU A 50 -9.43 8.89 -9.34
CA GLU A 50 -8.50 9.39 -10.34
C GLU A 50 -7.33 10.10 -9.67
N HIS A 51 -7.61 10.96 -8.69
CA HIS A 51 -6.58 11.60 -7.87
C HIS A 51 -5.71 10.56 -7.16
N LEU A 52 -6.30 9.51 -6.58
CA LEU A 52 -5.52 8.40 -6.00
C LEU A 52 -4.58 7.77 -7.04
N LYS A 53 -5.08 7.43 -8.24
CA LYS A 53 -4.24 6.85 -9.30
C LYS A 53 -3.09 7.77 -9.72
N GLN A 54 -3.32 9.08 -9.76
CA GLN A 54 -2.28 10.06 -10.10
C GLN A 54 -1.16 10.10 -9.05
N ILE A 55 -1.52 10.11 -7.76
CA ILE A 55 -0.54 10.03 -6.66
C ILE A 55 0.33 8.77 -6.81
N CYS A 56 -0.31 7.64 -7.06
CA CYS A 56 0.37 6.35 -7.17
C CYS A 56 1.24 6.25 -8.42
N ALA A 57 0.81 6.86 -9.52
CA ALA A 57 1.61 6.95 -10.74
C ALA A 57 2.86 7.80 -10.51
N GLY A 58 2.74 8.97 -9.86
CA GLY A 58 3.85 9.84 -9.53
C GLY A 58 4.89 9.17 -8.61
N LEU A 59 4.45 8.39 -7.61
CA LEU A 59 5.37 7.61 -6.79
C LEU A 59 6.18 6.59 -7.59
N ARG A 60 5.58 5.97 -8.62
CA ARG A 60 6.26 4.97 -9.47
C ARG A 60 7.26 5.56 -10.45
N GLU A 61 7.31 6.88 -10.61
CA GLU A 61 8.34 7.53 -11.43
C GLU A 61 9.71 7.52 -10.75
N TYR A 62 9.75 7.31 -9.43
CA TYR A 62 10.98 7.23 -8.67
C TYR A 62 11.55 5.80 -8.69
N PRO A 63 12.82 5.60 -9.09
CA PRO A 63 13.43 4.27 -9.18
C PRO A 63 13.55 3.56 -7.82
N GLU A 64 13.54 4.32 -6.72
CA GLU A 64 13.54 3.80 -5.34
C GLU A 64 12.21 3.13 -4.96
N ILE A 65 11.15 3.36 -5.73
CA ILE A 65 9.81 2.81 -5.53
C ILE A 65 9.57 1.71 -6.56
N LEU A 66 9.59 0.46 -6.11
CA LEU A 66 9.43 -0.70 -7.00
C LEU A 66 7.96 -0.88 -7.42
N GLU A 67 7.07 -0.76 -6.44
CA GLU A 67 5.65 -0.98 -6.65
C GLU A 67 4.85 -0.25 -5.57
N VAL A 68 3.62 0.14 -5.91
CA VAL A 68 2.65 0.61 -4.92
C VAL A 68 1.39 -0.22 -5.05
N ALA A 69 1.05 -0.95 -3.99
CA ALA A 69 -0.13 -1.80 -3.90
C ALA A 69 -1.12 -1.17 -2.92
N HIS A 70 -2.29 -0.81 -3.43
CA HIS A 70 -3.36 -0.20 -2.64
C HIS A 70 -4.42 -1.25 -2.38
N HIS A 71 -4.81 -1.40 -1.12
CA HIS A 71 -6.08 -2.03 -0.80
C HIS A 71 -7.10 -0.90 -0.70
N ILE A 72 -7.82 -0.65 -1.79
CA ILE A 72 -8.93 0.29 -1.81
C ILE A 72 -10.04 -0.32 -0.96
N PHE A 73 -10.28 0.25 0.22
CA PHE A 73 -11.51 0.02 0.97
C PHE A 73 -12.55 1.00 0.43
N HIS A 74 -13.57 0.52 -0.30
CA HIS A 74 -14.79 1.30 -0.49
C HIS A 74 -15.50 1.38 0.87
N PHE A 75 -15.17 2.43 1.63
CA PHE A 75 -15.55 2.63 3.02
C PHE A 75 -17.07 2.74 3.26
N GLU A 76 -17.89 3.00 2.24
CA GLU A 76 -19.35 3.12 2.42
C GLU A 76 -20.07 1.77 2.51
N ASP A 77 -19.69 0.75 1.74
CA ASP A 77 -20.39 -0.55 1.77
C ASP A 77 -19.83 -1.50 2.84
N ASP A 78 -18.52 -1.48 3.08
CA ASP A 78 -17.88 -2.48 3.95
C ASP A 78 -17.88 -2.13 5.44
N VAL A 79 -18.05 -0.85 5.80
CA VAL A 79 -18.06 -0.42 7.20
C VAL A 79 -19.34 -0.86 7.92
N GLU A 80 -20.50 -0.79 7.27
CA GLU A 80 -21.75 -1.28 7.89
C GLU A 80 -21.70 -2.79 8.15
N ASP A 81 -21.12 -3.57 7.23
CA ASP A 81 -21.01 -5.02 7.40
C ASP A 81 -19.92 -5.43 8.40
N ILE A 82 -18.84 -4.66 8.53
CA ILE A 82 -17.81 -4.87 9.58
C ILE A 82 -18.35 -4.46 10.96
N LEU A 83 -18.99 -3.28 11.08
CA LEU A 83 -19.57 -2.80 12.33
C LEU A 83 -20.73 -3.68 12.80
N SER A 84 -21.49 -4.26 11.88
CA SER A 84 -22.56 -5.22 12.20
C SER A 84 -22.08 -6.66 12.41
N GLY A 85 -20.76 -6.91 12.30
CA GLY A 85 -20.16 -8.23 12.52
C GLY A 85 -20.46 -9.28 11.44
N ARG A 86 -21.03 -8.86 10.30
CA ARG A 86 -21.34 -9.72 9.14
C ARG A 86 -20.13 -10.04 8.29
N LYS A 87 -19.08 -9.21 8.35
CA LYS A 87 -17.85 -9.39 7.58
C LYS A 87 -16.64 -9.19 8.48
N VAL A 88 -15.78 -10.20 8.55
CA VAL A 88 -14.42 -10.03 9.07
C VAL A 88 -13.59 -9.45 7.92
N PRO A 89 -12.93 -8.30 8.09
CA PRO A 89 -12.06 -7.76 7.05
C PRO A 89 -11.00 -8.81 6.73
N SER A 90 -11.03 -9.32 5.49
CA SER A 90 -10.12 -10.38 5.09
C SER A 90 -8.71 -9.81 4.98
N MET A 91 -7.79 -10.40 5.73
CA MET A 91 -6.35 -10.14 5.58
C MET A 91 -5.76 -10.88 4.35
N GLU A 92 -6.59 -11.59 3.55
CA GLU A 92 -6.17 -12.26 2.31
C GLU A 92 -5.86 -11.24 1.20
N GLY A 93 -4.71 -10.60 1.36
CA GLY A 93 -4.19 -9.55 0.50
C GLY A 93 -2.96 -8.90 1.11
N PHE A 94 -2.88 -8.87 2.44
CA PHE A 94 -1.68 -8.48 3.20
C PHE A 94 -0.53 -9.49 3.06
N PHE A 95 -0.83 -10.77 2.83
CA PHE A 95 0.17 -11.85 2.77
C PHE A 95 0.47 -12.39 1.36
N LYS A 96 -0.06 -11.78 0.29
CA LYS A 96 0.07 -12.33 -1.08
C LYS A 96 1.47 -12.23 -1.70
N SER A 97 2.47 -11.71 -0.99
CA SER A 97 3.86 -11.71 -1.46
C SER A 97 4.61 -13.02 -1.18
N LYS A 98 4.13 -13.92 -0.30
CA LYS A 98 4.84 -15.21 -0.05
C LYS A 98 4.49 -16.37 -0.99
N LYS A 99 3.36 -16.34 -1.70
CA LYS A 99 2.90 -17.50 -2.48
C LYS A 99 3.44 -17.60 -3.91
N LYS A 100 4.15 -16.57 -4.40
CA LYS A 100 4.70 -16.58 -5.77
C LYS A 100 6.13 -17.14 -5.84
N GLU A 101 6.81 -17.31 -4.71
CA GLU A 101 8.19 -17.82 -4.66
C GLU A 101 8.23 -19.36 -4.58
N GLU A 102 7.28 -20.01 -3.90
CA GLU A 102 7.25 -21.49 -3.78
C GLU A 102 6.88 -22.23 -5.07
N ARG A 103 6.33 -21.55 -6.09
CA ARG A 103 5.97 -22.17 -7.38
C ARG A 103 7.11 -22.24 -8.40
N LYS A 104 8.26 -21.63 -8.14
CA LYS A 104 9.44 -21.69 -9.03
C LYS A 104 10.51 -22.70 -8.60
N LEU A 105 10.38 -23.31 -7.43
CA LEU A 105 11.36 -24.28 -6.90
C LEU A 105 10.98 -25.75 -7.14
N ASN A 106 9.83 -26.03 -7.77
CA ASN A 106 9.36 -27.39 -8.08
C ASN A 106 8.88 -27.55 -9.54
N GLY A 107 9.41 -26.74 -10.46
CA GLY A 107 9.11 -26.82 -11.91
C GLY A 107 10.36 -27.09 -12.72
#